data_AF-E3MTS1-F1
#
_entry.id   AF-E3MTS1-F1
#
_cell.length_a   1.000
_cell.length_b   1.000
_cell.length_c   1.000
_cell.angle_alpha   90.00
_cell.angle_beta   90.00
_cell.angle_gamma   90.00
#
_symmetry.space_group_name_H-M   'P 1'
#
loop_
_entity.id
_entity.type
_entity.pdbx_description
1 polymer ?
#
loop_
_entity_poly.entity_id
_entity_poly.type
_entity_poly.pdbx_seq_one_letter_code
_entity_poly.pdbx_strand_id
1 'polypeptide(L)'
;MQLLKFPSIVQQKIFGFLQFHPLLILSFCSKRTKNLIRCLERYRWIDIKYIRYLFTNEDNVYITVRGDNIWWPFYISPVTLEQPVMIVMEVFGMRKETPICLHSKRSGFSFIYDKEQKQLVVQGIHDFLFEFFGSSIDYEVESTEHELPPSLKNINRTCIKVPVNTTAEELEACFTASPNQEYVEIDGYFDGNLCPNSAILGAQHLRVHFKGNHGDEILLRFRGTRLQLHATKFHDSTISQFLKEWKSNQGFQNLKSLVINSFNYKKYDAADLLKDMDVQQLDRPQDTLHVTWQMRVLYYDNHLKGSTLQKSIRSGLTSRDYLIRDRNGVEASVLIEDYDVCFALWNENSCETDTNSVIYGAKHLRVFFKGNHGDEILLRFKCTRLQFHSANFHDSIICQFLKEWKSNRGFQNLKSLSINSSEWKTYNGAELLKDIDVRQLDHPDYILHINWRMSISFPSLLMFLFSSSNSFPSGLMSRNYLIRDGDGEKASVSIENRNVHFALWNGNSCEMENLNS
;
A
#
# COMPACT_ATOMS: atom_id res chain seq x y z
N MET A 1 34.65 29.63 -16.98
CA MET A 1 34.93 28.23 -16.55
C MET A 1 35.66 27.49 -17.67
N GLN A 2 36.87 26.97 -17.43
CA GLN A 2 37.69 26.33 -18.48
C GLN A 2 37.04 25.07 -19.08
N LEU A 3 36.21 24.36 -18.29
CA LEU A 3 35.46 23.18 -18.73
C LEU A 3 34.63 23.42 -20.00
N LEU A 4 34.08 24.63 -20.15
CA LEU A 4 33.24 25.01 -21.29
C LEU A 4 34.02 25.17 -22.61
N LYS A 5 35.36 25.16 -22.56
CA LYS A 5 36.23 25.25 -23.74
C LYS A 5 36.56 23.89 -24.36
N PHE A 6 36.34 22.80 -23.64
CA PHE A 6 36.56 21.46 -24.20
C PHE A 6 35.52 21.10 -25.27
N PRO A 7 35.85 20.22 -26.23
CA PRO A 7 34.87 19.66 -27.16
C PRO A 7 33.73 18.95 -26.43
N SER A 8 32.54 18.91 -27.04
CA SER A 8 31.32 18.33 -26.43
C SER A 8 31.49 16.89 -25.97
N ILE A 9 32.23 16.06 -26.71
CA ILE A 9 32.52 14.66 -26.37
C ILE A 9 33.34 14.57 -25.07
N VAL A 10 34.32 15.48 -24.89
CA VAL A 10 35.13 15.54 -23.68
C VAL A 10 34.28 16.02 -22.50
N GLN A 11 33.42 17.03 -22.72
CA GLN A 11 32.48 17.51 -21.71
C GLN A 11 31.52 16.41 -21.26
N GLN A 12 30.94 15.65 -22.19
CA GLN A 12 30.04 14.54 -21.90
C GLN A 12 30.75 13.45 -21.10
N LYS A 13 32.00 13.10 -21.45
CA LYS A 13 32.78 12.14 -20.66
C LYS A 13 33.02 12.65 -19.23
N ILE A 14 33.43 13.92 -19.09
CA ILE A 14 33.65 14.52 -17.75
C ILE A 14 32.37 14.49 -16.92
N PHE A 15 31.23 14.90 -17.49
CA PHE A 15 29.95 14.88 -16.77
C PHE A 15 29.48 13.45 -16.45
N GLY A 16 29.70 12.50 -17.36
CA GLY A 16 29.39 11.09 -17.13
C GLY A 16 30.19 10.46 -15.98
N PHE A 17 31.41 10.95 -15.71
CA PHE A 17 32.20 10.53 -14.54
C PHE A 17 31.69 11.11 -13.22
N LEU A 18 30.94 12.21 -13.25
CA LEU A 18 30.45 12.86 -12.04
C LEU A 18 29.13 12.23 -11.57
N GLN A 19 29.05 12.04 -10.25
CA GLN A 19 27.79 11.73 -9.58
C GLN A 19 26.84 12.93 -9.66
N PHE A 20 25.56 12.71 -9.33
CA PHE A 20 24.53 13.73 -9.46
C PHE A 20 24.84 15.02 -8.72
N HIS A 21 25.24 14.94 -7.46
CA HIS A 21 25.37 16.15 -6.66
C HIS A 21 26.53 17.07 -7.09
N PRO A 22 27.72 16.57 -7.49
CA PRO A 22 28.70 17.41 -8.17
C PRO A 22 28.16 18.07 -9.45
N LEU A 23 27.34 17.38 -10.24
CA LEU A 23 26.69 17.97 -11.42
C LEU A 23 25.70 19.07 -11.02
N LEU A 24 24.93 18.86 -9.96
CA LEU A 24 24.03 19.86 -9.41
C LEU A 24 24.81 21.11 -8.96
N ILE A 25 25.92 20.96 -8.23
CA ILE A 25 26.76 22.11 -7.85
C ILE A 25 27.33 22.83 -9.08
N LEU A 26 27.86 22.09 -10.06
CA LEU A 26 28.39 22.70 -11.30
C LEU A 26 27.31 23.46 -12.07
N SER A 27 26.06 23.01 -11.99
CA SER A 27 24.94 23.68 -12.64
C SER A 27 24.65 25.06 -12.06
N PHE A 28 25.07 25.35 -10.82
CA PHE A 28 24.93 26.67 -10.20
C PHE A 28 25.93 27.69 -10.75
N CYS A 29 27.07 27.24 -11.30
CA CYS A 29 28.15 28.14 -11.71
C CYS A 29 27.79 29.07 -12.89
N SER A 30 26.89 28.65 -13.79
CA SER A 30 26.34 29.52 -14.85
C SER A 30 25.14 28.88 -15.55
N LYS A 31 24.25 29.72 -16.10
CA LYS A 31 23.15 29.26 -16.98
C LYS A 31 23.66 28.43 -18.18
N ARG A 32 24.82 28.77 -18.72
CA ARG A 32 25.46 28.04 -19.82
C ARG A 32 25.88 26.63 -19.40
N THR A 33 26.50 26.49 -18.23
CA THR A 33 26.88 25.18 -17.67
C THR A 33 25.64 24.33 -17.38
N LYS A 34 24.61 24.90 -16.74
CA LYS A 34 23.33 24.24 -16.47
C LYS A 34 22.72 23.64 -17.74
N ASN A 35 22.59 24.46 -18.78
CA ASN A 35 22.01 24.03 -20.06
C ASN A 35 22.85 22.95 -20.74
N LEU A 36 24.19 23.04 -20.64
CA LEU A 36 25.08 22.05 -21.22
C LEU A 36 24.96 20.69 -20.52
N ILE A 37 24.97 20.67 -19.18
CA ILE A 37 24.75 19.44 -18.39
C ILE A 37 23.39 18.85 -18.77
N ARG A 38 22.36 19.69 -18.84
CA ARG A 38 21.02 19.27 -19.25
C ARG A 38 20.96 18.59 -20.60
N CYS A 39 21.63 19.16 -21.60
CA CYS A 39 21.64 18.59 -22.94
C CYS A 39 22.45 17.29 -23.02
N LEU A 40 23.62 17.25 -22.38
CA LEU A 40 24.56 16.12 -22.52
C LEU A 40 24.20 14.93 -21.63
N GLU A 41 23.62 15.16 -20.46
CA GLU A 41 23.31 14.12 -19.47
C GLU A 41 21.85 13.65 -19.53
N ARG A 42 21.06 14.12 -20.50
CA ARG A 42 19.64 13.78 -20.67
C ARG A 42 19.36 12.27 -20.65
N TYR A 43 20.29 11.47 -21.17
CA TYR A 43 20.18 10.00 -21.18
C TYR A 43 20.17 9.40 -19.77
N ARG A 44 20.80 10.03 -18.77
CA ARG A 44 20.77 9.57 -17.36
C ARG A 44 19.48 9.92 -16.66
N TRP A 45 18.75 10.90 -17.19
CA TRP A 45 17.54 11.41 -16.56
C TRP A 45 16.30 10.65 -17.00
N ILE A 46 16.39 9.84 -18.06
CA ILE A 46 15.28 9.01 -18.54
C ILE A 46 14.82 7.98 -17.50
N ASP A 47 15.72 7.58 -16.60
CA ASP A 47 15.45 6.62 -15.54
C ASP A 47 14.89 7.29 -14.27
N ILE A 48 14.81 8.62 -14.23
CA ILE A 48 14.20 9.35 -13.12
C ILE A 48 12.69 9.21 -13.23
N LYS A 49 12.09 8.71 -12.16
CA LYS A 49 10.64 8.53 -12.03
C LYS A 49 9.98 9.75 -11.41
N TYR A 50 10.57 10.25 -10.32
CA TYR A 50 9.99 11.37 -9.59
C TYR A 50 11.02 12.16 -8.79
N ILE A 51 10.62 13.37 -8.41
CA ILE A 51 11.30 14.22 -7.43
C ILE A 51 10.34 14.47 -6.28
N ARG A 52 10.77 14.15 -5.06
CA ARG A 52 9.94 14.30 -3.86
C ARG A 52 10.49 15.35 -2.90
N TYR A 53 9.60 16.17 -2.37
CA TYR A 53 9.82 17.07 -1.25
C TYR A 53 9.13 16.50 -0.02
N LEU A 54 9.90 16.18 1.02
CA LEU A 54 9.39 15.71 2.30
C LEU A 54 9.61 16.79 3.36
N PHE A 55 8.51 17.36 3.85
CA PHE A 55 8.44 18.38 4.89
C PHE A 55 8.31 17.72 6.26
N THR A 56 9.33 17.89 7.11
CA THR A 56 9.43 17.23 8.42
C THR A 56 9.36 18.24 9.56
N ASN A 57 9.53 17.76 10.79
CA ASN A 57 9.66 18.64 11.95
C ASN A 57 10.80 19.67 11.78
N GLU A 58 10.65 20.77 12.52
CA GLU A 58 11.65 21.85 12.61
C GLU A 58 11.99 22.46 11.24
N ASP A 59 11.00 22.58 10.35
CA ASP A 59 11.14 23.16 9.00
C ASP A 59 12.19 22.49 8.10
N ASN A 60 12.66 21.28 8.44
CA ASN A 60 13.57 20.57 7.56
C ASN A 60 12.83 20.05 6.32
N VAL A 61 13.48 20.17 5.16
CA VAL A 61 12.92 19.65 3.90
C VAL A 61 13.92 18.72 3.25
N TYR A 62 13.52 17.46 3.06
CA TYR A 62 14.29 16.45 2.36
C TYR A 62 13.85 16.38 0.91
N ILE A 63 14.78 16.55 -0.01
CA ILE A 63 14.53 16.55 -1.45
C ILE A 63 15.24 15.35 -2.06
N THR A 64 14.47 14.47 -2.70
CA THR A 64 14.99 13.22 -3.26
C THR A 64 14.66 13.12 -4.74
N VAL A 65 15.69 12.97 -5.57
CA VAL A 65 15.53 12.56 -6.97
C VAL A 65 15.60 11.04 -7.02
N ARG A 66 14.58 10.39 -7.60
CA ARG A 66 14.42 8.94 -7.53
C ARG A 66 14.09 8.30 -8.87
N GLY A 67 14.63 7.10 -9.07
CA GLY A 67 14.35 6.18 -10.17
C GLY A 67 14.52 4.74 -9.70
N ASP A 68 14.49 3.77 -10.62
CA ASP A 68 14.63 2.34 -10.23
C ASP A 68 15.97 2.03 -9.58
N ASN A 69 17.05 2.60 -10.12
CA ASN A 69 18.42 2.48 -9.60
C ASN A 69 19.00 3.83 -9.17
N ILE A 70 18.15 4.86 -9.05
CA ILE A 70 18.55 6.23 -8.74
C ILE A 70 18.02 6.60 -7.37
N TRP A 71 18.92 7.02 -6.48
CA TRP A 71 18.58 7.60 -5.20
C TRP A 71 19.56 8.73 -4.87
N TRP A 72 19.15 9.97 -5.12
CA TRP A 72 19.98 11.14 -4.88
C TRP A 72 19.29 12.11 -3.92
N PRO A 73 19.49 11.93 -2.61
CA PRO A 73 18.91 12.80 -1.59
C PRO A 73 19.80 14.01 -1.32
N PHE A 74 19.19 15.16 -1.09
CA PHE A 74 19.80 16.30 -0.44
C PHE A 74 18.75 16.96 0.46
N TYR A 75 19.15 17.74 1.45
CA TYR A 75 18.19 18.35 2.37
C TYR A 75 18.55 19.80 2.66
N ILE A 76 17.54 20.55 3.05
CA ILE A 76 17.70 21.92 3.53
C ILE A 76 17.22 22.01 4.98
N SER A 77 17.97 22.72 5.80
CA SER A 77 17.65 22.93 7.22
C SER A 77 17.57 24.42 7.54
N PRO A 78 16.63 24.87 8.37
CA PRO A 78 16.56 26.26 8.77
C PRO A 78 17.72 26.63 9.70
N VAL A 79 18.05 27.92 9.73
CA VAL A 79 18.93 28.55 10.73
C VAL A 79 18.28 29.85 11.19
N THR A 80 18.36 30.15 12.48
CA THR A 80 18.00 31.46 13.03
C THR A 80 19.22 32.39 12.94
N LEU A 81 19.00 33.67 12.59
CA LEU A 81 20.06 34.67 12.34
C LEU A 81 21.05 34.91 13.51
N GLU A 82 20.82 34.31 14.68
CA GLU A 82 21.73 34.30 15.83
C GLU A 82 22.92 33.33 15.67
N GLN A 83 22.93 32.49 14.64
CA GLN A 83 24.00 31.54 14.29
C GLN A 83 24.87 32.06 13.13
N PRO A 84 26.15 31.64 13.02
CA PRO A 84 27.19 32.42 12.37
C PRO A 84 26.92 32.67 10.88
N VAL A 85 27.14 33.94 10.50
CA VAL A 85 27.22 34.52 9.15
C VAL A 85 27.05 33.50 8.01
N MET A 86 25.82 33.36 7.51
CA MET A 86 25.58 32.68 6.24
C MET A 86 26.34 33.41 5.13
N ILE A 87 27.38 32.78 4.58
CA ILE A 87 28.00 33.25 3.35
C ILE A 87 27.05 32.87 2.22
N VAL A 88 26.19 33.80 1.83
CA VAL A 88 25.18 33.57 0.80
C VAL A 88 25.87 33.31 -0.55
N MET A 89 25.40 32.27 -1.24
CA MET A 89 25.91 31.86 -2.55
C MET A 89 24.76 31.83 -3.55
N GLU A 90 25.03 32.13 -4.83
CA GLU A 90 24.06 31.88 -5.89
C GLU A 90 23.93 30.36 -6.10
N VAL A 91 22.94 29.77 -5.44
CA VAL A 91 22.58 28.35 -5.57
C VAL A 91 21.17 28.24 -6.11
N PHE A 92 20.90 27.18 -6.87
CA PHE A 92 19.59 26.96 -7.52
C PHE A 92 19.11 28.16 -8.37
N GLY A 93 20.03 28.96 -8.91
CA GLY A 93 19.68 30.15 -9.69
C GLY A 93 19.02 31.28 -8.89
N MET A 94 19.00 31.18 -7.56
CA MET A 94 18.56 32.25 -6.66
C MET A 94 19.65 33.32 -6.54
N ARG A 95 19.24 34.58 -6.33
CA ARG A 95 20.17 35.71 -6.23
C ARG A 95 20.91 35.70 -4.89
N LYS A 96 22.00 36.44 -4.79
CA LYS A 96 22.84 36.54 -3.57
C LYS A 96 22.12 37.12 -2.36
N GLU A 97 20.96 37.73 -2.54
CA GLU A 97 20.16 38.26 -1.44
C GLU A 97 19.28 37.17 -0.80
N THR A 98 19.09 36.02 -1.46
CA THR A 98 18.33 34.90 -0.89
C THR A 98 19.21 34.13 0.09
N PRO A 99 18.87 34.11 1.39
CA PRO A 99 19.74 33.58 2.44
C PRO A 99 19.75 32.04 2.45
N ILE A 100 20.46 31.44 1.50
CA ILE A 100 20.73 30.00 1.41
C ILE A 100 22.22 29.76 1.13
N CYS A 101 22.81 28.77 1.77
CA CYS A 101 24.19 28.37 1.49
C CYS A 101 24.45 26.88 1.70
N LEU A 102 25.52 26.38 1.08
CA LEU A 102 25.95 25.00 1.24
C LEU A 102 26.55 24.79 2.64
N HIS A 103 26.04 23.83 3.39
CA HIS A 103 26.47 23.58 4.76
C HIS A 103 27.77 22.76 4.78
N SER A 104 28.90 23.42 5.09
CA SER A 104 30.25 22.83 4.97
C SER A 104 30.62 21.75 6.01
N LYS A 105 29.86 21.61 7.11
CA LYS A 105 30.23 20.74 8.25
C LYS A 105 29.41 19.46 8.41
N ARG A 106 28.33 19.26 7.64
CA ARG A 106 27.49 18.03 7.73
C ARG A 106 27.91 17.07 6.62
N SER A 107 28.01 15.77 6.95
CA SER A 107 28.20 14.73 5.94
C SER A 107 26.99 14.66 5.01
N GLY A 108 27.21 14.82 3.70
CA GLY A 108 26.15 14.82 2.68
C GLY A 108 25.86 16.20 2.07
N PHE A 109 25.10 16.21 0.97
CA PHE A 109 24.71 17.45 0.30
C PHE A 109 23.57 18.11 1.07
N SER A 110 23.92 19.11 1.88
CA SER A 110 22.97 19.85 2.71
C SER A 110 23.13 21.34 2.54
N PHE A 111 22.01 22.05 2.60
CA PHE A 111 21.96 23.51 2.56
C PHE A 111 21.32 24.02 3.84
N ILE A 112 21.75 25.20 4.26
CA ILE A 112 21.07 25.95 5.32
C ILE A 112 20.40 27.17 4.74
N TYR A 113 19.27 27.56 5.30
CA TYR A 113 18.52 28.72 4.85
C TYR A 113 17.90 29.50 6.03
N ASP A 114 17.57 30.77 5.82
CA ASP A 114 16.82 31.56 6.80
C ASP A 114 15.39 31.04 6.93
N LYS A 115 15.00 30.63 8.14
CA LYS A 115 13.66 30.11 8.43
C LYS A 115 12.54 31.04 7.91
N GLU A 116 12.70 32.36 8.04
CA GLU A 116 11.72 33.37 7.58
C GLU A 116 11.52 33.33 6.05
N GLN A 117 12.49 32.81 5.30
CA GLN A 117 12.49 32.75 3.83
C GLN A 117 12.16 31.35 3.28
N LYS A 118 11.64 30.43 4.11
CA LYS A 118 11.33 29.04 3.73
C LYS A 118 10.58 28.93 2.41
N GLN A 119 9.47 29.65 2.28
CA GLN A 119 8.63 29.57 1.08
C GLN A 119 9.38 29.99 -0.19
N LEU A 120 10.13 31.09 -0.13
CA LEU A 120 10.92 31.60 -1.24
C LEU A 120 12.03 30.64 -1.63
N VAL A 121 12.72 30.05 -0.66
CA VAL A 121 13.80 29.09 -0.87
C VAL A 121 13.30 27.79 -1.49
N VAL A 122 12.23 27.21 -0.93
CA VAL A 122 11.64 25.95 -1.44
C VAL A 122 11.10 26.16 -2.85
N GLN A 123 10.42 27.28 -3.12
CA GLN A 123 9.95 27.63 -4.46
C GLN A 123 11.11 27.79 -5.44
N GLY A 124 12.18 28.49 -5.06
CA GLY A 124 13.36 28.67 -5.91
C GLY A 124 14.06 27.34 -6.24
N ILE A 125 14.18 26.43 -5.28
CA ILE A 125 14.68 25.08 -5.53
C ILE A 125 13.75 24.32 -6.47
N HIS A 126 12.44 24.40 -6.27
CA HIS A 126 11.46 23.76 -7.14
C HIS A 126 11.53 24.26 -8.58
N ASP A 127 11.51 25.57 -8.79
CA ASP A 127 11.60 26.18 -10.12
C ASP A 127 12.90 25.76 -10.82
N PHE A 128 14.00 25.71 -10.07
CA PHE A 128 15.28 25.25 -10.59
C PHE A 128 15.24 23.79 -11.04
N LEU A 129 14.76 22.88 -10.19
CA LEU A 129 14.70 21.45 -10.53
C LEU A 129 13.69 21.20 -11.66
N PHE A 130 12.59 21.95 -11.71
CA PHE A 130 11.63 21.89 -12.79
C PHE A 130 12.24 22.33 -14.12
N GLU A 131 12.99 23.44 -14.17
CA GLU A 131 13.71 23.87 -15.38
C GLU A 131 14.84 22.89 -15.75
N PHE A 132 15.46 22.27 -14.74
CA PHE A 132 16.57 21.35 -14.92
C PHE A 132 16.10 20.04 -15.55
N PHE A 133 15.11 19.38 -14.93
CA PHE A 133 14.65 18.04 -15.31
C PHE A 133 13.47 18.04 -16.29
N GLY A 134 12.63 19.07 -16.26
CA GLY A 134 11.48 19.23 -17.14
C GLY A 134 10.21 18.52 -16.64
N SER A 135 9.12 18.73 -17.38
CA SER A 135 7.77 18.26 -17.02
C SER A 135 7.49 16.79 -17.30
N SER A 136 8.47 16.02 -17.78
CA SER A 136 8.31 14.59 -18.08
C SER A 136 8.46 13.69 -16.85
N ILE A 137 8.84 14.26 -15.71
CA ILE A 137 9.06 13.56 -14.44
C ILE A 137 7.95 13.97 -13.48
N ASP A 138 7.54 13.06 -12.61
CA ASP A 138 6.52 13.36 -11.59
C ASP A 138 7.13 14.18 -10.45
N TYR A 139 6.43 15.22 -10.00
CA TYR A 139 6.80 16.00 -8.82
C TYR A 139 5.84 15.69 -7.67
N GLU A 140 6.41 15.35 -6.53
CA GLU A 140 5.67 14.87 -5.35
C GLU A 140 5.96 15.72 -4.11
N VAL A 141 4.92 15.99 -3.33
CA VAL A 141 5.00 16.65 -2.03
C VAL A 141 4.51 15.69 -0.96
N GLU A 142 5.25 15.59 0.14
CA GLU A 142 4.87 14.83 1.34
C GLU A 142 5.09 15.69 2.58
N SER A 143 4.13 15.69 3.51
CA SER A 143 4.28 16.36 4.79
C SER A 143 3.96 15.48 5.97
N THR A 144 4.73 15.64 7.04
CA THR A 144 4.49 15.04 8.35
C THR A 144 3.47 15.84 9.16
N GLU A 145 3.01 15.29 10.28
CA GLU A 145 1.97 15.88 11.15
C GLU A 145 2.36 17.22 11.84
N HIS A 146 3.56 17.73 11.57
CA HIS A 146 4.10 18.92 12.21
C HIS A 146 3.88 20.20 11.42
N GLU A 147 3.77 20.12 10.10
CA GLU A 147 3.65 21.30 9.24
C GLU A 147 2.87 21.02 7.96
N LEU A 148 2.28 22.07 7.38
CA LEU A 148 1.71 22.01 6.04
C LEU A 148 2.77 22.37 5.00
N PRO A 149 2.77 21.71 3.83
CA PRO A 149 3.70 22.04 2.77
C PRO A 149 3.30 23.37 2.08
N PRO A 150 4.27 24.13 1.53
CA PRO A 150 3.97 25.27 0.68
C PRO A 150 3.29 24.83 -0.62
N SER A 151 2.53 25.74 -1.22
CA SER A 151 1.92 25.48 -2.53
C SER A 151 2.93 25.61 -3.65
N LEU A 152 3.29 24.49 -4.26
CA LEU A 152 4.24 24.42 -5.39
C LEU A 152 3.49 24.17 -6.71
N LYS A 153 4.05 24.67 -7.82
CA LYS A 153 3.50 24.47 -9.17
C LYS A 153 3.86 23.09 -9.71
N ASN A 154 3.11 22.62 -10.71
CA ASN A 154 3.37 21.36 -11.42
C ASN A 154 3.56 20.13 -10.50
N ILE A 155 2.87 20.09 -9.36
CA ILE A 155 2.88 18.93 -8.47
C ILE A 155 1.86 17.92 -8.95
N ASN A 156 2.31 16.70 -9.22
CA ASN A 156 1.47 15.60 -9.65
C ASN A 156 0.80 14.91 -8.47
N ARG A 157 1.49 14.87 -7.31
CA ARG A 157 1.08 14.06 -6.16
C ARG A 157 1.37 14.75 -4.84
N THR A 158 0.41 14.72 -3.93
CA THR A 158 0.55 15.29 -2.59
C THR A 158 0.08 14.30 -1.53
N CYS A 159 0.86 14.11 -0.47
CA CYS A 159 0.50 13.33 0.71
C CYS A 159 0.69 14.20 1.96
N ILE A 160 -0.39 14.56 2.65
CA ILE A 160 -0.32 15.44 3.84
C ILE A 160 -0.83 14.69 5.05
N LYS A 161 -0.01 14.59 6.09
CA LYS A 161 -0.49 14.34 7.45
C LYS A 161 -0.87 15.68 8.07
N VAL A 162 -2.16 15.93 8.20
CA VAL A 162 -2.71 17.22 8.61
C VAL A 162 -2.35 17.49 10.07
N PRO A 163 -1.64 18.61 10.35
CA PRO A 163 -1.38 19.04 11.71
C PRO A 163 -2.68 19.32 12.48
N VAL A 164 -2.66 19.08 13.78
CA VAL A 164 -3.82 19.36 14.66
C VAL A 164 -4.17 20.86 14.58
N ASN A 165 -5.47 21.16 14.57
CA ASN A 165 -6.04 22.52 14.46
C ASN A 165 -5.85 23.22 13.10
N THR A 166 -5.44 22.51 12.06
CA THR A 166 -5.41 23.05 10.70
C THR A 166 -6.82 23.44 10.23
N THR A 167 -7.00 24.66 9.72
CA THR A 167 -8.27 25.08 9.12
C THR A 167 -8.44 24.54 7.69
N ALA A 168 -9.67 24.56 7.17
CA ALA A 168 -9.91 24.16 5.79
C ALA A 168 -9.19 25.09 4.79
N GLU A 169 -9.14 26.41 5.07
CA GLU A 169 -8.45 27.38 4.21
C GLU A 169 -6.94 27.13 4.15
N GLU A 170 -6.32 26.81 5.30
CA GLU A 170 -4.89 26.48 5.37
C GLU A 170 -4.55 25.22 4.58
N LEU A 171 -5.40 24.18 4.69
CA LEU A 171 -5.22 22.94 3.94
C LEU A 171 -5.42 23.17 2.43
N GLU A 172 -6.46 23.90 2.03
CA GLU A 172 -6.71 24.23 0.61
C GLU A 172 -5.58 25.08 0.01
N ALA A 173 -4.99 25.99 0.79
CA ALA A 173 -3.92 26.86 0.34
C ALA A 173 -2.74 26.05 -0.23
N CYS A 174 -2.47 24.85 0.30
CA CYS A 174 -1.43 23.94 -0.17
C CYS A 174 -1.59 23.55 -1.66
N PHE A 175 -2.82 23.50 -2.17
CA PHE A 175 -3.13 23.00 -3.52
C PHE A 175 -3.33 24.10 -4.56
N THR A 176 -3.35 25.38 -4.15
CA THR A 176 -3.68 26.52 -5.02
C THR A 176 -2.81 26.61 -6.29
N ALA A 177 -1.51 26.33 -6.18
CA ALA A 177 -0.57 26.40 -7.30
C ALA A 177 -0.61 25.18 -8.23
N SER A 178 -1.18 24.07 -7.77
CA SER A 178 -1.33 22.81 -8.54
C SER A 178 -2.68 22.17 -8.24
N PRO A 179 -3.78 22.72 -8.77
CA PRO A 179 -5.12 22.13 -8.61
C PRO A 179 -5.26 20.86 -9.48
N ASN A 180 -6.22 19.99 -9.15
CA ASN A 180 -6.56 18.77 -9.92
C ASN A 180 -5.38 17.80 -10.12
N GLN A 181 -4.62 17.55 -9.05
CA GLN A 181 -3.49 16.63 -9.07
C GLN A 181 -3.90 15.20 -9.41
N GLU A 182 -2.95 14.38 -9.88
CA GLU A 182 -3.20 12.96 -10.19
C GLU A 182 -3.56 12.19 -8.92
N TYR A 183 -2.85 12.45 -7.82
CA TYR A 183 -3.06 11.76 -6.54
C TYR A 183 -2.96 12.72 -5.37
N VAL A 184 -3.96 12.71 -4.50
CA VAL A 184 -3.94 13.41 -3.22
C VAL A 184 -4.27 12.41 -2.13
N GLU A 185 -3.40 12.35 -1.13
CA GLU A 185 -3.62 11.62 0.11
C GLU A 185 -3.62 12.59 1.26
N ILE A 186 -4.65 12.49 2.10
CA ILE A 186 -4.75 13.28 3.30
C ILE A 186 -5.03 12.36 4.48
N ASP A 187 -4.18 12.45 5.49
CA ASP A 187 -4.18 11.63 6.70
C ASP A 187 -4.15 12.54 7.94
N GLY A 188 -4.44 12.01 9.11
CA GLY A 188 -4.42 12.72 10.38
C GLY A 188 -5.79 13.13 10.90
N TYR A 189 -5.84 14.16 11.75
CA TYR A 189 -7.08 14.66 12.34
C TYR A 189 -7.48 15.97 11.66
N PHE A 190 -8.53 15.93 10.83
CA PHE A 190 -9.08 17.10 10.17
C PHE A 190 -10.59 17.13 10.38
N ASP A 191 -11.08 18.23 10.98
CA ASP A 191 -12.49 18.44 11.31
C ASP A 191 -13.07 19.67 10.58
N GLY A 192 -12.32 20.22 9.61
CA GLY A 192 -12.78 21.33 8.78
C GLY A 192 -13.65 20.87 7.61
N ASN A 193 -14.50 21.76 7.10
CA ASN A 193 -15.30 21.50 5.91
C ASN A 193 -14.58 22.01 4.66
N LEU A 194 -14.34 21.11 3.69
CA LEU A 194 -13.78 21.51 2.41
C LEU A 194 -14.81 22.33 1.62
N CYS A 195 -14.34 23.42 1.00
CA CYS A 195 -15.20 24.26 0.19
C CYS A 195 -15.77 23.48 -1.01
N PRO A 196 -16.99 23.81 -1.51
CA PRO A 196 -17.58 23.10 -2.66
C PRO A 196 -16.68 23.06 -3.91
N ASN A 197 -15.83 24.08 -4.09
CA ASN A 197 -14.90 24.18 -5.20
C ASN A 197 -13.47 23.76 -4.87
N SER A 198 -13.28 23.04 -3.77
CA SER A 198 -12.00 22.49 -3.32
C SER A 198 -11.16 21.88 -4.44
N ALA A 199 -9.88 22.22 -4.46
CA ALA A 199 -8.91 21.63 -5.39
C ALA A 199 -8.66 20.15 -5.04
N ILE A 200 -8.75 19.80 -3.76
CA ILE A 200 -8.62 18.43 -3.24
C ILE A 200 -9.71 17.53 -3.81
N LEU A 201 -10.96 17.99 -3.80
CA LEU A 201 -12.10 17.25 -4.34
C LEU A 201 -12.06 17.09 -5.87
N GLY A 202 -11.19 17.84 -6.56
CA GLY A 202 -10.93 17.72 -7.99
C GLY A 202 -9.78 16.78 -8.35
N ALA A 203 -9.06 16.21 -7.38
CA ALA A 203 -7.98 15.28 -7.65
C ALA A 203 -8.46 14.03 -8.40
N GLN A 204 -7.68 13.53 -9.36
CA GLN A 204 -8.06 12.33 -10.12
C GLN A 204 -8.23 11.12 -9.19
N HIS A 205 -7.34 11.00 -8.22
CA HIS A 205 -7.37 9.99 -7.16
C HIS A 205 -7.26 10.68 -5.81
N LEU A 206 -8.29 10.53 -4.98
CA LEU A 206 -8.33 11.08 -3.63
C LEU A 206 -8.38 9.93 -2.62
N ARG A 207 -7.44 9.94 -1.68
CA ARG A 207 -7.40 9.05 -0.53
C ARG A 207 -7.43 9.86 0.74
N VAL A 208 -8.34 9.51 1.64
CA VAL A 208 -8.57 10.25 2.88
C VAL A 208 -8.62 9.29 4.04
N HIS A 209 -7.82 9.56 5.07
CA HIS A 209 -7.80 8.88 6.36
C HIS A 209 -8.02 9.91 7.46
N PHE A 210 -9.27 10.27 7.73
CA PHE A 210 -9.58 11.19 8.83
C PHE A 210 -10.52 10.54 9.83
N LYS A 211 -10.27 10.81 11.12
CA LYS A 211 -11.22 10.52 12.19
C LYS A 211 -12.25 11.67 12.25
N GLY A 212 -13.31 11.59 11.45
CA GLY A 212 -14.33 12.64 11.38
C GLY A 212 -15.63 12.20 10.68
N ASN A 213 -16.63 13.09 10.66
CA ASN A 213 -17.97 12.85 10.09
C ASN A 213 -18.20 13.54 8.73
N HIS A 214 -17.12 13.85 8.01
CA HIS A 214 -17.17 14.60 6.73
C HIS A 214 -17.19 13.71 5.49
N GLY A 215 -17.21 12.38 5.66
CA GLY A 215 -17.19 11.40 4.57
C GLY A 215 -18.32 11.62 3.56
N ASP A 216 -19.55 11.87 4.05
CA ASP A 216 -20.72 12.11 3.19
C ASP A 216 -20.52 13.32 2.27
N GLU A 217 -20.06 14.46 2.81
CA GLU A 217 -19.83 15.69 2.05
C GLU A 217 -18.73 15.51 1.00
N ILE A 218 -17.65 14.81 1.36
CA ILE A 218 -16.55 14.51 0.44
C ILE A 218 -17.06 13.64 -0.72
N LEU A 219 -17.81 12.57 -0.44
CA LEU A 219 -18.36 11.69 -1.48
C LEU A 219 -19.27 12.47 -2.43
N LEU A 220 -20.24 13.20 -1.91
CA LEU A 220 -21.24 13.93 -2.72
C LEU A 220 -20.63 15.04 -3.59
N ARG A 221 -19.47 15.57 -3.21
CA ARG A 221 -18.81 16.69 -3.92
C ARG A 221 -17.56 16.28 -4.70
N PHE A 222 -17.16 15.01 -4.62
CA PHE A 222 -15.98 14.53 -5.31
C PHE A 222 -16.19 14.55 -6.84
N ARG A 223 -15.22 15.11 -7.57
CA ARG A 223 -15.29 15.31 -9.03
C ARG A 223 -14.28 14.45 -9.81
N GLY A 224 -13.40 13.76 -9.09
CA GLY A 224 -12.37 12.91 -9.68
C GLY A 224 -12.86 11.53 -10.12
N THR A 225 -11.92 10.60 -10.26
CA THR A 225 -12.19 9.27 -10.83
C THR A 225 -12.07 8.12 -9.83
N ARG A 226 -11.27 8.26 -8.77
CA ARG A 226 -11.15 7.23 -7.73
C ARG A 226 -11.13 7.87 -6.36
N LEU A 227 -11.95 7.33 -5.46
CA LEU A 227 -12.11 7.84 -4.10
C LEU A 227 -11.91 6.71 -3.09
N GLN A 228 -11.07 6.97 -2.09
CA GLN A 228 -10.85 6.07 -0.95
C GLN A 228 -11.05 6.85 0.34
N LEU A 229 -11.99 6.41 1.16
CA LEU A 229 -12.36 7.05 2.41
C LEU A 229 -12.21 6.01 3.53
N HIS A 230 -11.29 6.27 4.44
CA HIS A 230 -10.99 5.40 5.57
C HIS A 230 -11.28 6.12 6.88
N ALA A 231 -11.73 5.37 7.90
CA ALA A 231 -11.99 5.87 9.25
C ALA A 231 -13.08 6.95 9.38
N THR A 232 -14.01 6.99 8.42
CA THR A 232 -15.15 7.92 8.45
C THR A 232 -16.49 7.19 8.37
N LYS A 233 -17.52 7.77 8.97
CA LYS A 233 -18.90 7.24 9.00
C LYS A 233 -19.69 7.80 7.82
N PHE A 234 -20.59 6.99 7.27
CA PHE A 234 -21.55 7.44 6.25
C PHE A 234 -22.98 7.18 6.68
N HIS A 235 -23.88 8.04 6.23
CA HIS A 235 -25.31 7.77 6.31
C HIS A 235 -25.70 6.77 5.23
N ASP A 236 -26.61 5.84 5.56
CA ASP A 236 -27.10 4.84 4.59
C ASP A 236 -27.82 5.52 3.42
N SER A 237 -28.45 6.66 3.70
CA SER A 237 -29.06 7.53 2.69
C SER A 237 -28.05 8.04 1.67
N THR A 238 -26.83 8.38 2.09
CA THR A 238 -25.79 8.88 1.18
C THR A 238 -25.28 7.77 0.26
N ILE A 239 -25.04 6.57 0.80
CA ILE A 239 -24.62 5.41 0.01
C ILE A 239 -25.74 5.02 -0.97
N SER A 240 -26.99 4.99 -0.50
CA SER A 240 -28.16 4.70 -1.34
C SER A 240 -28.34 5.76 -2.44
N GLN A 241 -28.14 7.04 -2.11
CA GLN A 241 -28.20 8.13 -3.08
C GLN A 241 -27.12 7.96 -4.14
N PHE A 242 -25.87 7.69 -3.74
CA PHE A 242 -24.77 7.42 -4.65
C PHE A 242 -25.11 6.31 -5.65
N LEU A 243 -25.59 5.16 -5.16
CA LEU A 243 -25.92 4.01 -6.01
C LEU A 243 -27.08 4.33 -6.97
N LYS A 244 -28.15 4.99 -6.49
CA LYS A 244 -29.32 5.40 -7.30
C LYS A 244 -28.93 6.40 -8.39
N GLU A 245 -28.19 7.44 -8.04
CA GLU A 245 -27.75 8.47 -8.97
C GLU A 245 -26.75 7.94 -10.01
N TRP A 246 -25.85 7.05 -9.58
CA TRP A 246 -24.92 6.40 -10.50
C TRP A 246 -25.65 5.51 -11.50
N LYS A 247 -26.58 4.65 -11.03
CA LYS A 247 -27.35 3.71 -11.87
C LYS A 247 -28.23 4.43 -12.88
N SER A 248 -28.95 5.47 -12.44
CA SER A 248 -29.80 6.32 -13.29
C SER A 248 -29.00 7.30 -14.17
N ASN A 249 -27.67 7.30 -14.08
CA ASN A 249 -26.77 8.23 -14.77
C ASN A 249 -27.02 9.71 -14.44
N GLN A 250 -27.64 10.02 -13.29
CA GLN A 250 -27.87 11.38 -12.82
C GLN A 250 -26.64 11.98 -12.11
N GLY A 251 -25.82 11.14 -11.47
CA GLY A 251 -24.61 11.55 -10.75
C GLY A 251 -23.43 10.59 -10.94
N PHE A 252 -22.27 10.97 -10.42
CA PHE A 252 -21.06 10.12 -10.30
C PHE A 252 -20.56 9.49 -11.61
N GLN A 253 -20.81 10.12 -12.75
CA GLN A 253 -20.47 9.51 -14.05
C GLN A 253 -18.96 9.34 -14.26
N ASN A 254 -18.15 10.21 -13.64
CA ASN A 254 -16.69 10.18 -13.70
C ASN A 254 -16.06 9.12 -12.78
N LEU A 255 -16.81 8.63 -11.78
CA LEU A 255 -16.29 7.76 -10.73
C LEU A 255 -16.08 6.33 -11.28
N LYS A 256 -14.82 5.90 -11.28
CA LYS A 256 -14.37 4.57 -11.73
C LYS A 256 -14.26 3.56 -10.58
N SER A 257 -13.92 4.04 -9.39
CA SER A 257 -13.87 3.20 -8.19
C SER A 257 -14.09 4.00 -6.91
N LEU A 258 -14.79 3.40 -5.95
CA LEU A 258 -15.02 3.93 -4.62
C LEU A 258 -14.68 2.83 -3.60
N VAL A 259 -13.94 3.19 -2.57
CA VAL A 259 -13.71 2.35 -1.40
C VAL A 259 -14.02 3.19 -0.16
N ILE A 260 -14.95 2.70 0.63
CA ILE A 260 -15.27 3.22 1.95
C ILE A 260 -14.93 2.12 2.94
N ASN A 261 -14.07 2.45 3.90
CA ASN A 261 -13.84 1.62 5.07
C ASN A 261 -14.16 2.47 6.30
N SER A 262 -15.29 2.16 6.93
CA SER A 262 -15.71 2.86 8.14
C SER A 262 -15.08 2.29 9.41
N PHE A 263 -14.17 1.32 9.33
CA PHE A 263 -13.66 0.56 10.49
C PHE A 263 -14.81 0.19 11.46
N ASN A 264 -14.52 -0.05 12.75
CA ASN A 264 -15.54 -0.39 13.75
C ASN A 264 -16.52 0.77 14.08
N TYR A 265 -16.69 1.79 13.23
CA TYR A 265 -17.56 2.93 13.50
C TYR A 265 -19.02 2.71 13.10
N LYS A 266 -19.30 2.03 11.98
CA LYS A 266 -20.66 1.77 11.50
C LYS A 266 -20.70 0.55 10.59
N LYS A 267 -21.60 -0.39 10.90
CA LYS A 267 -21.94 -1.49 10.00
C LYS A 267 -23.00 -1.07 8.99
N TYR A 268 -22.86 -1.56 7.77
CA TYR A 268 -23.76 -1.39 6.66
C TYR A 268 -24.50 -2.69 6.40
N ASP A 269 -25.82 -2.58 6.23
CA ASP A 269 -26.64 -3.71 5.80
C ASP A 269 -26.76 -3.69 4.28
N ALA A 270 -26.14 -4.68 3.63
CA ALA A 270 -26.18 -4.83 2.19
C ALA A 270 -27.61 -5.01 1.67
N ALA A 271 -28.46 -5.76 2.38
CA ALA A 271 -29.82 -6.03 1.95
C ALA A 271 -30.67 -4.75 1.94
N ASP A 272 -30.48 -3.89 2.94
CA ASP A 272 -31.19 -2.61 3.01
C ASP A 272 -30.68 -1.61 1.96
N LEU A 273 -29.36 -1.48 1.82
CA LEU A 273 -28.76 -0.54 0.88
C LEU A 273 -28.99 -0.90 -0.59
N LEU A 274 -29.16 -2.19 -0.90
CA LEU A 274 -29.31 -2.70 -2.26
C LEU A 274 -30.77 -3.00 -2.65
N LYS A 275 -31.72 -2.91 -1.71
CA LYS A 275 -33.12 -3.33 -1.87
C LYS A 275 -33.83 -2.84 -3.14
N ASP A 276 -33.53 -1.62 -3.58
CA ASP A 276 -34.17 -0.96 -4.72
C ASP A 276 -33.25 -0.82 -5.95
N MET A 277 -32.07 -1.46 -5.97
CA MET A 277 -31.03 -1.17 -6.96
C MET A 277 -31.06 -2.09 -8.19
N ASP A 278 -31.97 -3.08 -8.21
CA ASP A 278 -32.02 -4.13 -9.25
C ASP A 278 -30.63 -4.75 -9.48
N VAL A 279 -30.02 -5.22 -8.38
CA VAL A 279 -28.69 -5.83 -8.38
C VAL A 279 -28.74 -7.15 -9.14
N GLN A 280 -27.83 -7.30 -10.08
CA GLN A 280 -27.64 -8.55 -10.80
C GLN A 280 -26.57 -9.39 -10.10
N GLN A 281 -26.74 -10.71 -10.20
CA GLN A 281 -25.77 -11.68 -9.70
C GLN A 281 -25.20 -12.48 -10.87
N LEU A 282 -23.94 -12.89 -10.75
CA LEU A 282 -23.33 -13.79 -11.73
C LEU A 282 -24.10 -15.11 -11.81
N ASP A 283 -24.29 -15.59 -13.05
CA ASP A 283 -25.14 -16.75 -13.39
C ASP A 283 -24.84 -18.01 -12.56
N ARG A 284 -23.55 -18.25 -12.25
CA ARG A 284 -23.14 -19.41 -11.47
C ARG A 284 -22.93 -19.04 -10.00
N PRO A 285 -23.51 -19.81 -9.05
CA PRO A 285 -23.31 -19.62 -7.61
C PRO A 285 -21.84 -19.61 -7.15
N GLN A 286 -20.95 -20.26 -7.90
CA GLN A 286 -19.52 -20.35 -7.58
C GLN A 286 -18.68 -19.24 -8.23
N ASP A 287 -19.24 -18.49 -9.18
CA ASP A 287 -18.48 -17.46 -9.89
C ASP A 287 -18.44 -16.18 -9.07
N THR A 288 -17.25 -15.61 -8.96
CA THR A 288 -16.95 -14.30 -8.38
C THR A 288 -16.20 -13.47 -9.40
N LEU A 289 -16.46 -12.17 -9.45
CA LEU A 289 -15.71 -11.26 -10.32
C LEU A 289 -14.65 -10.53 -9.50
N HIS A 290 -13.40 -10.65 -9.93
CA HIS A 290 -12.29 -9.88 -9.40
C HIS A 290 -12.04 -8.66 -10.27
N VAL A 291 -12.49 -7.50 -9.81
CA VAL A 291 -12.18 -6.22 -10.44
C VAL A 291 -10.96 -5.64 -9.75
N THR A 292 -9.84 -5.54 -10.46
CA THR A 292 -8.59 -5.03 -9.92
C THR A 292 -8.15 -3.77 -10.64
N TRP A 293 -7.53 -2.85 -9.91
CA TRP A 293 -6.99 -1.61 -10.46
C TRP A 293 -5.65 -1.28 -9.84
N GLN A 294 -4.79 -0.66 -10.63
CA GLN A 294 -3.47 -0.24 -10.19
C GLN A 294 -3.54 1.17 -9.60
N MET A 295 -2.95 1.33 -8.42
CA MET A 295 -2.75 2.63 -7.79
C MET A 295 -1.29 2.76 -7.39
N ARG A 296 -0.66 3.86 -7.79
CA ARG A 296 0.65 4.22 -7.23
C ARG A 296 0.40 4.83 -5.85
N VAL A 297 0.71 4.07 -4.80
CA VAL A 297 0.60 4.52 -3.40
C VAL A 297 2.00 4.68 -2.83
N LEU A 298 2.14 5.64 -1.91
CA LEU A 298 3.36 5.83 -1.13
C LEU A 298 3.30 4.97 0.12
N TYR A 299 4.23 4.03 0.25
CA TYR A 299 4.34 3.21 1.47
C TYR A 299 5.38 3.77 2.42
N TYR A 300 5.05 3.83 3.71
CA TYR A 300 5.97 4.18 4.78
C TYR A 300 6.84 2.97 5.14
N ASP A 301 8.12 3.02 4.78
CA ASP A 301 9.07 1.98 5.18
C ASP A 301 9.66 2.34 6.55
N ASN A 302 9.34 1.54 7.56
CA ASN A 302 9.82 1.73 8.92
C ASN A 302 11.35 1.61 9.03
N HIS A 303 12.04 1.00 8.05
CA HIS A 303 13.50 0.86 8.07
C HIS A 303 14.25 2.08 7.53
N LEU A 304 13.59 2.99 6.79
CA LEU A 304 14.24 4.09 6.09
C LEU A 304 13.87 5.49 6.61
N LYS A 305 13.12 5.60 7.72
CA LYS A 305 12.64 6.87 8.30
C LYS A 305 12.07 7.82 7.23
N GLY A 306 11.12 7.31 6.44
CA GLY A 306 10.38 8.07 5.44
C GLY A 306 9.59 7.17 4.51
N SER A 307 8.57 7.72 3.83
CA SER A 307 7.92 6.98 2.76
C SER A 307 8.92 6.82 1.62
N THR A 308 9.17 5.57 1.22
CA THR A 308 10.31 5.26 0.33
C THR A 308 9.93 4.29 -0.74
N LEU A 309 8.65 4.05 -1.03
CA LEU A 309 8.33 3.24 -2.21
C LEU A 309 7.03 3.70 -2.84
N GLN A 310 7.15 4.24 -4.05
CA GLN A 310 6.06 4.32 -5.00
C GLN A 310 5.85 2.91 -5.56
N LYS A 311 4.96 2.12 -4.93
CA LYS A 311 4.56 0.81 -5.43
C LYS A 311 3.21 0.95 -6.11
N SER A 312 3.09 0.39 -7.31
CA SER A 312 1.77 0.11 -7.90
C SER A 312 1.15 -1.01 -7.08
N ILE A 313 0.19 -0.67 -6.22
CA ILE A 313 -0.63 -1.64 -5.50
C ILE A 313 -1.78 -2.00 -6.43
N ARG A 314 -1.94 -3.31 -6.66
CA ARG A 314 -3.15 -3.86 -7.29
C ARG A 314 -4.22 -3.91 -6.22
N SER A 315 -5.01 -2.85 -6.10
CA SER A 315 -6.24 -2.87 -5.30
C SER A 315 -7.30 -3.65 -6.07
N GLY A 316 -8.25 -4.25 -5.36
CA GLY A 316 -9.29 -5.01 -6.01
C GLY A 316 -10.51 -5.22 -5.16
N LEU A 317 -11.58 -5.54 -5.85
CA LEU A 317 -12.89 -5.87 -5.34
C LEU A 317 -13.23 -7.26 -5.86
N THR A 318 -13.63 -8.14 -4.96
CA THR A 318 -14.24 -9.42 -5.33
C THR A 318 -15.71 -9.29 -5.03
N SER A 319 -16.57 -9.40 -6.05
CA SER A 319 -18.01 -9.41 -5.82
C SER A 319 -18.73 -10.30 -6.82
N ARG A 320 -19.88 -10.82 -6.38
CA ARG A 320 -20.86 -11.50 -7.24
C ARG A 320 -21.96 -10.55 -7.70
N ASP A 321 -22.15 -9.48 -6.93
CA ASP A 321 -23.19 -8.48 -7.12
C ASP A 321 -22.66 -7.37 -8.03
N TYR A 322 -23.43 -7.03 -9.04
CA TYR A 322 -23.11 -5.95 -9.96
C TYR A 322 -24.34 -5.16 -10.36
N LEU A 323 -24.09 -3.92 -10.76
CA LEU A 323 -25.08 -2.98 -11.25
C LEU A 323 -24.79 -2.67 -12.72
N ILE A 324 -25.87 -2.56 -13.49
CA ILE A 324 -25.82 -2.04 -14.85
C ILE A 324 -26.41 -0.63 -14.83
N ARG A 325 -25.65 0.33 -15.39
CA ARG A 325 -26.11 1.70 -15.56
C ARG A 325 -27.13 1.80 -16.68
N ASP A 326 -28.30 2.36 -16.39
CA ASP A 326 -29.49 2.30 -17.26
C ASP A 326 -29.26 2.94 -18.64
N ARG A 327 -28.48 4.02 -18.69
CA ARG A 327 -28.30 4.81 -19.92
C ARG A 327 -27.38 4.17 -20.95
N ASN A 328 -26.28 3.56 -20.50
CA ASN A 328 -25.16 3.16 -21.37
C ASN A 328 -24.68 1.72 -21.15
N GLY A 329 -25.35 0.97 -20.27
CA GLY A 329 -25.02 -0.44 -20.02
C GLY A 329 -23.69 -0.66 -19.31
N VAL A 330 -23.06 0.39 -18.76
CA VAL A 330 -21.78 0.23 -18.04
C VAL A 330 -22.02 -0.61 -16.79
N GLU A 331 -21.24 -1.67 -16.65
CA GLU A 331 -21.30 -2.58 -15.51
C GLU A 331 -20.31 -2.15 -14.42
N ALA A 332 -20.75 -2.33 -13.17
CA ALA A 332 -19.93 -2.08 -12.00
C ALA A 332 -20.20 -3.13 -10.91
N SER A 333 -19.15 -3.65 -10.31
CA SER A 333 -19.26 -4.50 -9.14
C SER A 333 -19.50 -3.66 -7.89
N VAL A 334 -20.35 -4.17 -7.00
CA VAL A 334 -20.64 -3.57 -5.70
C VAL A 334 -20.45 -4.62 -4.61
N LEU A 335 -19.78 -4.26 -3.52
CA LEU A 335 -19.66 -5.09 -2.33
C LEU A 335 -19.98 -4.22 -1.12
N ILE A 336 -20.87 -4.72 -0.27
CA ILE A 336 -21.15 -4.12 1.03
C ILE A 336 -20.99 -5.24 2.06
N GLU A 337 -19.96 -5.15 2.88
CA GLU A 337 -19.64 -6.15 3.90
C GLU A 337 -19.28 -5.46 5.21
N ASP A 338 -20.10 -5.66 6.24
CA ASP A 338 -19.91 -5.07 7.58
C ASP A 338 -19.56 -3.57 7.50
N TYR A 339 -18.28 -3.23 7.52
CA TYR A 339 -17.77 -1.86 7.61
C TYR A 339 -17.31 -1.29 6.27
N ASP A 340 -17.37 -2.09 5.20
CA ASP A 340 -16.80 -1.81 3.90
C ASP A 340 -17.89 -1.62 2.85
N VAL A 341 -17.75 -0.57 2.05
CA VAL A 341 -18.52 -0.35 0.82
C VAL A 341 -17.55 -0.15 -0.32
N CYS A 342 -17.57 -1.06 -1.29
CA CYS A 342 -16.69 -1.03 -2.45
C CYS A 342 -17.52 -1.01 -3.73
N PHE A 343 -17.06 -0.22 -4.69
CA PHE A 343 -17.68 -0.07 -6.00
C PHE A 343 -16.60 0.07 -7.06
N ALA A 344 -16.69 -0.63 -8.19
CA ALA A 344 -15.71 -0.53 -9.27
C ALA A 344 -16.29 -0.91 -10.64
N LEU A 345 -15.98 -0.09 -11.67
CA LEU A 345 -16.38 -0.36 -13.07
C LEU A 345 -15.60 -1.53 -13.69
N TRP A 346 -16.21 -2.24 -14.64
CA TRP A 346 -15.54 -3.37 -15.30
C TRP A 346 -14.56 -2.94 -16.40
N ASN A 347 -15.03 -2.16 -17.38
CA ASN A 347 -14.26 -1.84 -18.60
C ASN A 347 -12.99 -0.98 -18.38
N GLU A 348 -12.88 -0.34 -17.21
CA GLU A 348 -11.80 0.60 -16.87
C GLU A 348 -10.82 0.03 -15.83
N ASN A 349 -11.02 -1.23 -15.44
CA ASN A 349 -10.24 -1.97 -14.45
C ASN A 349 -9.97 -3.39 -15.00
N SER A 350 -8.93 -4.09 -14.55
CA SER A 350 -8.71 -5.47 -15.00
C SER A 350 -9.70 -6.42 -14.31
N CYS A 351 -10.55 -7.09 -15.11
CA CYS A 351 -11.56 -8.02 -14.64
C CYS A 351 -11.16 -9.46 -14.92
N GLU A 352 -11.18 -10.31 -13.89
CA GLU A 352 -10.93 -11.74 -14.00
C GLU A 352 -12.07 -12.50 -13.29
N THR A 353 -12.72 -13.46 -13.96
CA THR A 353 -13.74 -14.32 -13.35
C THR A 353 -13.08 -15.52 -12.67
N ASP A 354 -13.55 -15.88 -11.47
CA ASP A 354 -12.89 -16.78 -10.51
C ASP A 354 -12.72 -18.25 -10.92
N THR A 355 -13.05 -18.63 -12.16
CA THR A 355 -12.66 -19.96 -12.67
C THR A 355 -11.14 -20.12 -12.80
N ASN A 356 -10.36 -19.02 -12.70
CA ASN A 356 -8.90 -19.01 -12.83
C ASN A 356 -8.15 -18.12 -11.82
N SER A 357 -8.60 -18.02 -10.56
CA SER A 357 -7.78 -17.30 -9.56
C SER A 357 -6.45 -18.01 -9.30
N VAL A 358 -5.36 -17.33 -9.69
CA VAL A 358 -3.96 -17.79 -9.54
C VAL A 358 -3.58 -18.00 -8.07
N ILE A 359 -4.29 -17.36 -7.13
CA ILE A 359 -4.00 -17.41 -5.69
C ILE A 359 -4.40 -18.78 -5.10
N TYR A 360 -5.58 -19.31 -5.46
CA TYR A 360 -6.04 -20.63 -4.98
C TYR A 360 -5.36 -21.79 -5.72
N GLY A 361 -4.78 -21.51 -6.90
CA GLY A 361 -3.89 -22.42 -7.64
C GLY A 361 -2.43 -22.41 -7.17
N ALA A 362 -2.05 -21.58 -6.19
CA ALA A 362 -0.69 -21.54 -5.69
C ALA A 362 -0.33 -22.79 -4.89
N LYS A 363 0.69 -23.53 -5.33
CA LYS A 363 1.16 -24.78 -4.68
C LYS A 363 1.44 -24.60 -3.18
N HIS A 364 1.93 -23.42 -2.78
CA HIS A 364 2.19 -22.98 -1.42
C HIS A 364 1.64 -21.57 -1.22
N LEU A 365 0.84 -21.36 -0.17
CA LEU A 365 0.26 -20.06 0.15
C LEU A 365 0.57 -19.69 1.60
N ARG A 366 1.19 -18.53 1.80
CA ARG A 366 1.42 -17.93 3.12
C ARG A 366 0.69 -16.60 3.19
N VAL A 367 -0.17 -16.45 4.18
CA VAL A 367 -1.08 -15.31 4.36
C VAL A 367 -0.71 -14.58 5.63
N PHE A 368 -0.36 -13.29 5.51
CA PHE A 368 -0.21 -12.37 6.63
C PHE A 368 -1.42 -11.46 6.65
N PHE A 369 -2.38 -11.77 7.51
CA PHE A 369 -3.65 -11.07 7.52
C PHE A 369 -4.22 -11.02 8.92
N LYS A 370 -4.72 -9.86 9.35
CA LYS A 370 -5.36 -9.65 10.64
C LYS A 370 -6.86 -9.45 10.42
N GLY A 371 -7.67 -10.47 10.72
CA GLY A 371 -9.12 -10.44 10.53
C GLY A 371 -9.70 -11.85 10.34
N ASN A 372 -10.96 -11.93 9.89
CA ASN A 372 -11.76 -13.16 9.87
C ASN A 372 -11.84 -13.85 8.48
N HIS A 373 -11.17 -13.33 7.44
CA HIS A 373 -11.17 -13.95 6.11
C HIS A 373 -10.33 -15.24 6.02
N GLY A 374 -9.72 -15.70 7.12
CA GLY A 374 -8.97 -16.96 7.16
C GLY A 374 -9.85 -18.15 6.79
N ASP A 375 -11.10 -18.16 7.24
CA ASP A 375 -12.06 -19.25 7.03
C ASP A 375 -12.34 -19.49 5.54
N GLU A 376 -12.63 -18.42 4.80
CA GLU A 376 -12.90 -18.49 3.37
C GLU A 376 -11.68 -19.00 2.59
N ILE A 377 -10.49 -18.50 2.91
CA ILE A 377 -9.25 -18.92 2.26
C ILE A 377 -9.00 -20.40 2.51
N LEU A 378 -9.18 -20.88 3.74
CA LEU A 378 -9.01 -22.30 4.06
C LEU A 378 -9.98 -23.17 3.24
N LEU A 379 -11.27 -22.87 3.25
CA LEU A 379 -12.28 -23.66 2.54
C LEU A 379 -12.09 -23.69 1.01
N ARG A 380 -11.59 -22.59 0.42
CA ARG A 380 -11.35 -22.48 -1.03
C ARG A 380 -9.99 -23.02 -1.48
N PHE A 381 -9.02 -23.16 -0.58
CA PHE A 381 -7.67 -23.61 -0.93
C PHE A 381 -7.65 -25.07 -1.41
N LYS A 382 -7.17 -25.31 -2.64
CA LYS A 382 -7.11 -26.67 -3.26
C LYS A 382 -5.69 -27.23 -3.41
N CYS A 383 -4.70 -26.53 -2.88
CA CYS A 383 -3.28 -26.82 -3.09
C CYS A 383 -2.62 -27.47 -1.87
N THR A 384 -1.27 -27.54 -1.84
CA THR A 384 -0.56 -28.49 -0.97
C THR A 384 -0.17 -27.96 0.41
N ARG A 385 0.12 -26.68 0.60
CA ARG A 385 0.55 -26.15 1.91
C ARG A 385 0.02 -24.76 2.15
N LEU A 386 -0.51 -24.53 3.35
CA LEU A 386 -1.14 -23.27 3.74
C LEU A 386 -0.61 -22.79 5.10
N GLN A 387 -0.23 -21.53 5.19
CA GLN A 387 0.20 -20.92 6.46
C GLN A 387 -0.49 -19.57 6.67
N PHE A 388 -1.05 -19.37 7.87
CA PHE A 388 -1.65 -18.13 8.30
C PHE A 388 -0.89 -17.52 9.48
N HIS A 389 -0.66 -16.22 9.41
CA HIS A 389 -0.12 -15.42 10.49
C HIS A 389 -1.10 -14.29 10.83
N SER A 390 -1.48 -14.22 12.11
CA SER A 390 -2.44 -13.27 12.70
C SER A 390 -3.91 -13.38 12.24
N ALA A 391 -4.28 -14.46 11.54
CA ALA A 391 -5.65 -14.68 11.05
C ALA A 391 -6.50 -15.43 12.07
N ASN A 392 -7.74 -14.99 12.28
CA ASN A 392 -8.66 -15.64 13.21
C ASN A 392 -9.58 -16.60 12.45
N PHE A 393 -9.85 -17.75 13.05
CA PHE A 393 -10.76 -18.76 12.50
C PHE A 393 -11.93 -19.01 13.45
N HIS A 394 -13.09 -19.29 12.88
CA HIS A 394 -14.20 -19.82 13.67
C HIS A 394 -13.94 -21.28 14.03
N ASP A 395 -14.31 -21.66 15.25
CA ASP A 395 -14.13 -23.02 15.78
C ASP A 395 -14.87 -24.06 14.92
N SER A 396 -16.04 -23.68 14.40
CA SER A 396 -16.83 -24.47 13.46
C SER A 396 -16.06 -24.82 12.18
N ILE A 397 -15.23 -23.90 11.67
CA ILE A 397 -14.47 -24.08 10.43
C ILE A 397 -13.27 -25.00 10.64
N ILE A 398 -12.58 -24.88 11.77
CA ILE A 398 -11.52 -25.82 12.16
C ILE A 398 -12.10 -27.24 12.32
N CYS A 399 -13.25 -27.36 12.99
CA CYS A 399 -13.98 -28.62 13.11
C CYS A 399 -14.41 -29.18 11.75
N GLN A 400 -14.95 -28.34 10.87
CA GLN A 400 -15.36 -28.74 9.53
C GLN A 400 -14.18 -29.26 8.72
N PHE A 401 -13.07 -28.52 8.70
CA PHE A 401 -11.83 -28.92 8.03
C PHE A 401 -11.37 -30.32 8.47
N LEU A 402 -11.26 -30.56 9.78
CA LEU A 402 -10.79 -31.84 10.30
C LEU A 402 -11.76 -32.99 9.98
N LYS A 403 -13.07 -32.76 10.06
CA LYS A 403 -14.11 -33.76 9.73
C LYS A 403 -14.14 -34.08 8.24
N GLU A 404 -14.02 -33.08 7.38
CA GLU A 404 -13.98 -33.27 5.92
C GLU A 404 -12.71 -33.97 5.47
N TRP A 405 -11.55 -33.61 6.04
CA TRP A 405 -10.29 -34.29 5.75
C TRP A 405 -10.33 -35.75 6.21
N LYS A 406 -10.77 -36.02 7.46
CA LYS A 406 -10.85 -37.39 7.99
C LYS A 406 -11.81 -38.28 7.18
N SER A 407 -12.98 -37.76 6.82
CA SER A 407 -13.97 -38.50 6.02
C SER A 407 -13.64 -38.57 4.53
N ASN A 408 -12.48 -38.09 4.11
CA ASN A 408 -12.02 -38.03 2.72
C ASN A 408 -12.94 -37.23 1.77
N ARG A 409 -13.75 -36.32 2.31
CA ARG A 409 -14.69 -35.48 1.54
C ARG A 409 -14.08 -34.18 1.05
N GLY A 410 -13.01 -33.71 1.70
CA GLY A 410 -12.32 -32.47 1.34
C GLY A 410 -10.82 -32.50 1.65
N PHE A 411 -10.10 -31.49 1.15
CA PHE A 411 -8.68 -31.24 1.48
C PHE A 411 -7.70 -32.37 1.12
N GLN A 412 -7.99 -33.23 0.13
CA GLN A 412 -7.13 -34.38 -0.18
C GLN A 412 -5.70 -33.99 -0.60
N ASN A 413 -5.55 -32.82 -1.23
CA ASN A 413 -4.25 -32.31 -1.70
C ASN A 413 -3.41 -31.65 -0.59
N LEU A 414 -4.00 -31.34 0.56
CA LEU A 414 -3.36 -30.55 1.61
C LEU A 414 -2.39 -31.40 2.43
N LYS A 415 -1.10 -31.05 2.37
CA LYS A 415 0.01 -31.71 3.09
C LYS A 415 0.35 -31.07 4.42
N SER A 416 0.13 -29.77 4.58
CA SER A 416 0.37 -29.07 5.84
C SER A 416 -0.45 -27.79 5.96
N LEU A 417 -0.99 -27.54 7.14
CA LEU A 417 -1.67 -26.32 7.54
C LEU A 417 -1.05 -25.81 8.85
N SER A 418 -0.72 -24.53 8.89
CA SER A 418 -0.29 -23.84 10.10
C SER A 418 -1.07 -22.56 10.26
N ILE A 419 -1.79 -22.43 11.36
CA ILE A 419 -2.54 -21.23 11.71
C ILE A 419 -1.94 -20.69 13.00
N ASN A 420 -1.43 -19.47 12.93
CA ASN A 420 -1.08 -18.68 14.10
C ASN A 420 -2.06 -17.51 14.17
N SER A 421 -3.02 -17.59 15.09
CA SER A 421 -4.06 -16.59 15.24
C SER A 421 -3.61 -15.38 16.07
N SER A 422 -4.36 -14.28 15.94
CA SER A 422 -4.07 -13.04 16.67
C SER A 422 -4.18 -13.23 18.19
N GLU A 423 -3.64 -12.27 18.95
CA GLU A 423 -3.52 -12.41 20.40
C GLU A 423 -4.85 -12.56 21.17
N TRP A 424 -5.95 -12.23 20.51
CA TRP A 424 -7.29 -12.20 21.10
C TRP A 424 -8.08 -13.49 20.85
N LYS A 425 -7.55 -14.43 20.05
CA LYS A 425 -8.19 -15.71 19.74
C LYS A 425 -7.49 -16.85 20.46
N THR A 426 -8.25 -17.66 21.17
CA THR A 426 -7.81 -18.92 21.77
C THR A 426 -8.70 -20.06 21.30
N TYR A 427 -8.10 -21.23 21.09
CA TYR A 427 -8.76 -22.46 20.69
C TYR A 427 -8.72 -23.46 21.83
N ASN A 428 -9.86 -24.05 22.13
CA ASN A 428 -9.94 -25.18 23.05
C ASN A 428 -9.73 -26.48 22.26
N GLY A 429 -8.48 -26.95 22.18
CA GLY A 429 -8.15 -28.16 21.43
C GLY A 429 -8.93 -29.40 21.87
N ALA A 430 -9.21 -29.54 23.17
CA ALA A 430 -9.99 -30.67 23.68
C ALA A 430 -11.44 -30.66 23.21
N GLU A 431 -12.05 -29.47 23.08
CA GLU A 431 -13.41 -29.30 22.60
C GLU A 431 -13.50 -29.47 21.07
N LEU A 432 -12.56 -28.90 20.33
CA LEU A 432 -12.49 -29.01 18.87
C LEU A 432 -12.25 -30.45 18.40
N LEU A 433 -11.50 -31.22 19.16
CA LEU A 433 -11.18 -32.62 18.84
C LEU A 433 -12.15 -33.63 19.44
N LYS A 434 -13.12 -33.22 20.27
CA LYS A 434 -14.00 -34.12 21.05
C LYS A 434 -14.76 -35.13 20.19
N ASP A 435 -15.24 -34.68 19.02
CA ASP A 435 -16.04 -35.50 18.10
C ASP A 435 -15.22 -36.01 16.90
N ILE A 436 -13.89 -36.01 17.02
CA ILE A 436 -12.98 -36.45 15.98
C ILE A 436 -12.17 -37.63 16.54
N ASP A 437 -12.17 -38.75 15.83
CA ASP A 437 -11.37 -39.94 16.20
C ASP A 437 -9.87 -39.65 16.06
N VAL A 438 -9.29 -39.08 17.12
CA VAL A 438 -7.87 -38.76 17.28
C VAL A 438 -7.19 -39.89 18.06
N ARG A 439 -6.10 -40.41 17.51
CA ARG A 439 -5.26 -41.42 18.14
C ARG A 439 -4.01 -40.81 18.73
N GLN A 440 -3.43 -41.47 19.72
CA GLN A 440 -2.15 -41.12 20.31
C GLN A 440 -1.09 -42.17 19.95
N LEU A 441 0.18 -41.74 19.91
CA LEU A 441 1.31 -42.66 19.75
C LEU A 441 1.37 -43.66 20.92
N ASP A 442 1.66 -44.92 20.61
CA ASP A 442 1.56 -46.05 21.55
C ASP A 442 2.55 -45.94 22.74
N HIS A 443 3.69 -45.28 22.55
CA HIS A 443 4.72 -45.15 23.58
C HIS A 443 4.72 -43.75 24.21
N PRO A 444 4.61 -43.63 25.55
CA PRO A 444 4.38 -42.36 26.22
C PRO A 444 5.53 -41.35 26.11
N ASP A 445 6.75 -41.83 25.91
CA ASP A 445 7.95 -41.00 25.85
C ASP A 445 8.31 -40.51 24.44
N TYR A 446 7.52 -40.84 23.41
CA TYR A 446 7.83 -40.44 22.03
C TYR A 446 6.92 -39.32 21.53
N ILE A 447 7.51 -38.38 20.80
CA ILE A 447 6.81 -37.32 20.07
C ILE A 447 7.24 -37.35 18.61
N LEU A 448 6.27 -37.15 17.70
CA LEU A 448 6.55 -37.10 16.27
C LEU A 448 6.83 -35.65 15.85
N HIS A 449 8.03 -35.43 15.32
CA HIS A 449 8.44 -34.19 14.68
C HIS A 449 8.18 -34.29 13.19
N ILE A 450 7.28 -33.45 12.69
CA ILE A 450 7.00 -33.34 11.28
C ILE A 450 7.56 -32.00 10.79
N ASN A 451 8.63 -32.05 10.01
CA ASN A 451 9.28 -30.90 9.42
C ASN A 451 8.94 -30.78 7.93
N TRP A 452 8.68 -29.56 7.48
CA TRP A 452 8.52 -29.26 6.06
C TRP A 452 9.21 -27.97 5.67
N ARG A 453 9.70 -27.93 4.43
CA ARG A 453 10.31 -26.75 3.84
C ARG A 453 9.34 -26.12 2.85
N MET A 454 9.04 -24.84 3.02
CA MET A 454 8.34 -24.08 1.99
C MET A 454 9.34 -23.36 1.10
N SER A 455 9.37 -23.71 -0.18
CA SER A 455 10.05 -22.92 -1.21
C SER A 455 9.14 -21.77 -1.62
N ILE A 456 9.68 -20.56 -1.59
CA ILE A 456 8.95 -19.36 -2.02
C ILE A 456 9.36 -19.05 -3.46
N SER A 457 8.41 -19.07 -4.38
CA SER A 457 8.59 -18.43 -5.69
C SER A 457 8.21 -16.96 -5.53
N PHE A 458 9.20 -16.12 -5.27
CA PHE A 458 9.01 -14.67 -5.31
C PHE A 458 8.92 -14.23 -6.79
N PRO A 459 7.92 -13.43 -7.20
CA PRO A 459 8.17 -12.45 -8.25
C PRO A 459 9.39 -11.64 -7.81
N SER A 460 10.36 -11.43 -8.70
CA SER A 460 11.76 -10.99 -8.48
C SER A 460 12.05 -9.81 -7.52
N LEU A 461 11.03 -9.18 -6.92
CA LEU A 461 11.07 -8.03 -6.02
C LEU A 461 11.27 -8.34 -4.52
N LEU A 462 11.33 -9.61 -4.10
CA LEU A 462 11.55 -9.99 -2.68
C LEU A 462 12.96 -10.51 -2.38
N MET A 463 13.86 -10.55 -3.37
CA MET A 463 15.23 -11.07 -3.24
C MET A 463 16.16 -10.27 -2.32
N PHE A 464 15.78 -9.05 -1.88
CA PHE A 464 16.71 -8.16 -1.15
C PHE A 464 16.42 -7.98 0.35
N LEU A 465 15.34 -8.57 0.89
CA LEU A 465 14.94 -8.35 2.28
C LEU A 465 15.26 -9.50 3.25
N PHE A 466 15.72 -10.64 2.74
CA PHE A 466 16.12 -11.75 3.59
C PHE A 466 17.46 -12.29 3.11
N SER A 467 18.43 -12.34 4.02
CA SER A 467 19.64 -13.14 3.86
C SER A 467 19.26 -14.55 3.43
N SER A 468 19.96 -15.01 2.40
CA SER A 468 19.81 -16.27 1.66
C SER A 468 19.28 -17.46 2.48
N SER A 469 17.98 -17.71 2.38
CA SER A 469 17.46 -19.08 2.33
C SER A 469 16.18 -19.11 1.49
N ASN A 470 16.22 -19.82 0.36
CA ASN A 470 15.06 -20.02 -0.53
C ASN A 470 14.03 -21.00 0.07
N SER A 471 14.17 -21.35 1.34
CA SER A 471 13.29 -22.28 2.05
C SER A 471 13.29 -22.03 3.56
N PHE A 472 12.12 -21.81 4.15
CA PHE A 472 11.97 -21.74 5.61
C PHE A 472 11.59 -23.11 6.15
N PRO A 473 12.30 -23.65 7.17
CA PRO A 473 11.85 -24.82 7.91
C PRO A 473 10.64 -24.43 8.78
N SER A 474 9.57 -25.20 8.69
CA SER A 474 8.43 -25.15 9.60
C SER A 474 8.21 -26.56 10.13
N GLY A 475 7.80 -26.68 11.39
CA GLY A 475 7.66 -27.96 12.06
C GLY A 475 6.42 -28.04 12.92
N LEU A 476 5.93 -29.26 13.11
CA LEU A 476 4.88 -29.63 14.05
C LEU A 476 5.41 -30.76 14.93
N MET A 477 5.33 -30.56 16.25
CA MET A 477 5.52 -31.63 17.23
C MET A 477 4.14 -32.05 17.73
N SER A 478 3.76 -33.30 17.55
CA SER A 478 2.50 -33.78 18.10
C SER A 478 2.51 -35.28 18.35
N ARG A 479 1.79 -35.67 19.40
CA ARG A 479 1.47 -37.07 19.73
C ARG A 479 0.10 -37.48 19.21
N ASN A 480 -0.74 -36.50 18.88
CA ASN A 480 -2.09 -36.70 18.38
C ASN A 480 -2.05 -36.82 16.85
N TYR A 481 -2.65 -37.88 16.33
CA TYR A 481 -2.76 -38.09 14.88
C TYR A 481 -4.12 -38.62 14.47
N LEU A 482 -4.48 -38.34 13.22
CA LEU A 482 -5.71 -38.73 12.56
C LEU A 482 -5.40 -39.77 11.49
N ILE A 483 -6.36 -40.65 11.22
CA ILE A 483 -6.34 -41.56 10.08
C ILE A 483 -7.53 -41.23 9.19
N ARG A 484 -7.27 -41.00 7.90
CA ARG A 484 -8.29 -40.73 6.89
C ARG A 484 -9.00 -42.02 6.48
N ASP A 485 -10.34 -42.00 6.52
CA ASP A 485 -11.17 -43.21 6.42
C ASP A 485 -11.16 -43.84 5.01
N GLY A 486 -10.76 -43.08 3.97
CA GLY A 486 -10.77 -43.55 2.58
C GLY A 486 -9.52 -44.28 2.11
N ASP A 487 -8.33 -43.85 2.55
CA ASP A 487 -7.05 -44.35 2.05
C ASP A 487 -6.01 -44.60 3.16
N GLY A 488 -6.38 -44.41 4.41
CA GLY A 488 -5.52 -44.67 5.56
C GLY A 488 -4.38 -43.66 5.75
N GLU A 489 -4.38 -42.53 5.05
CA GLU A 489 -3.36 -41.50 5.27
C GLU A 489 -3.36 -40.99 6.72
N LYS A 490 -2.16 -40.80 7.27
CA LYS A 490 -1.95 -40.34 8.63
C LYS A 490 -1.51 -38.87 8.63
N ALA A 491 -2.11 -38.09 9.52
CA ALA A 491 -1.71 -36.70 9.75
C ALA A 491 -1.64 -36.40 11.24
N SER A 492 -0.62 -35.67 11.67
CA SER A 492 -0.58 -35.15 13.03
C SER A 492 -1.34 -33.84 13.13
N VAL A 493 -1.99 -33.63 14.28
CA VAL A 493 -2.72 -32.40 14.60
C VAL A 493 -2.28 -31.90 15.98
N SER A 494 -2.05 -30.59 16.11
CA SER A 494 -1.86 -29.93 17.42
C SER A 494 -2.68 -28.65 17.45
N ILE A 495 -3.41 -28.46 18.54
CA ILE A 495 -4.23 -27.27 18.78
C ILE A 495 -3.92 -26.79 20.19
N GLU A 496 -3.13 -25.72 20.28
CA GLU A 496 -2.67 -25.17 21.56
C GLU A 496 -2.75 -23.65 21.53
N ASN A 497 -3.44 -23.07 22.52
CA ASN A 497 -3.64 -21.64 22.66
C ASN A 497 -4.17 -20.98 21.38
N ARG A 498 -3.30 -20.30 20.63
CA ARG A 498 -3.65 -19.52 19.42
C ARG A 498 -3.25 -20.24 18.14
N ASN A 499 -2.70 -21.45 18.26
CA ASN A 499 -2.10 -22.18 17.16
C ASN A 499 -2.92 -23.41 16.79
N VAL A 500 -3.14 -23.61 15.49
CA VAL A 500 -3.67 -24.84 14.92
C VAL A 500 -2.68 -25.35 13.89
N HIS A 501 -2.14 -26.53 14.10
CA HIS A 501 -1.18 -27.16 13.21
C HIS A 501 -1.69 -28.52 12.76
N PHE A 502 -1.52 -28.80 11.47
CA PHE A 502 -1.87 -30.06 10.85
C PHE A 502 -0.80 -30.41 9.81
N ALA A 503 -0.32 -31.65 9.81
CA ALA A 503 0.65 -32.09 8.80
C ALA A 503 0.52 -33.58 8.50
N LEU A 504 0.48 -33.91 7.20
CA LEU A 504 0.57 -35.29 6.72
C LEU A 504 1.93 -35.89 7.07
N TRP A 505 1.93 -37.18 7.39
CA TRP A 505 3.17 -37.95 7.57
C TRP A 505 3.81 -38.19 6.20
N ASN A 506 3.01 -38.65 5.24
CA ASN A 506 3.45 -38.82 3.86
C ASN A 506 3.54 -37.48 3.14
N GLY A 507 4.75 -37.09 2.74
CA GLY A 507 5.01 -35.85 2.01
C GLY A 507 5.66 -34.72 2.84
N ASN A 508 5.97 -34.98 4.11
CA ASN A 508 6.81 -34.16 4.98
C ASN A 508 7.92 -35.03 5.61
N SER A 509 8.95 -34.41 6.21
CA SER A 509 10.03 -35.14 6.90
C SER A 509 9.55 -35.49 8.31
N CYS A 510 9.56 -36.77 8.66
CA CYS A 510 9.11 -37.24 9.98
C CYS A 510 10.28 -37.84 10.76
N GLU A 511 10.49 -37.35 11.97
CA GLU A 511 11.49 -37.85 12.92
C GLU A 511 10.79 -38.15 14.25
N MET A 512 11.08 -39.29 14.86
CA MET A 512 10.60 -39.60 16.21
C MET A 512 11.67 -39.20 17.23
N GLU A 513 11.29 -38.36 18.18
CA GLU A 513 12.15 -37.91 19.27
C GLU A 513 11.70 -38.56 20.58
N ASN A 514 12.65 -39.01 21.40
CA ASN A 514 12.39 -39.55 22.73
C ASN A 514 12.55 -38.41 23.75
N LEU A 515 11.51 -38.13 24.53
CA LEU A 515 11.49 -37.04 25.51
C LEU A 515 12.45 -37.25 26.68
N ASN A 516 13.03 -38.45 26.82
CA ASN A 516 13.97 -38.82 27.88
C ASN A 516 15.43 -38.95 27.38
N SER A 517 15.75 -38.58 26.14
CA SER A 517 17.11 -38.67 25.56
C SER A 517 17.92 -37.38 25.66
#